data_AF-C5JAR2-F1
#
_entry.id   AF-C5JAR2-F1
#
_cell.length_a   1.000
_cell.length_b   1.000
_cell.length_c   1.000
_cell.angle_alpha   90.00
_cell.angle_beta   90.00
_cell.angle_gamma   90.00
#
_symmetry.space_group_name_H-M   'P 1'
#
loop_
_entity.id
_entity.type
_entity.pdbx_description
1 polymer ?
#
loop_
_entity_poly.entity_id
_entity_poly.type
_entity_poly.pdbx_seq_one_letter_code
_entity_poly.pdbx_strand_id
1 'polypeptide(L)'
;MNLPIPFSDLIAADADGRPVLSPEVHHLPHLLEMDAEAVLASFKKSQADDFTRIIEGLNDPANPLKRILDQLVPLGLAPVDPNALQRLFIDLHDHVMSHPVWHHPFFLRVFEGRVTQEQVVQFALHYFNQIKNTRQCVALSLGRFNGLQERNHGQASERISELTQIVLAQLIADEYGVSTHAVDGYPGMAQLFGATTHIVMYRQLFEGLGIPFAQQDVPLLNGVADNVLTQRLVAGDLAFSPLESLASVGLGMEWGVPEFFTLLLGGLIRFAWKNNLALNQHHLFVLTAHVKYDVLHAIAVVLATSFHCQSQDDVKAVKNATNMLMAARFGMMTDLYRHVFKEDCAPLGEIGLADAYKISDGRIVSALRKSRQSCDAKALFDPAGYARHPLPFVLTA
;
A
#
# COMPACT_ATOMS: atom_id res chain seq x y z
N MET A 1 22.17 -16.51 19.09
CA MET A 1 23.27 -15.57 19.42
C MET A 1 23.29 -14.52 18.33
N ASN A 2 23.43 -13.24 18.67
CA ASN A 2 23.58 -12.19 17.66
C ASN A 2 25.01 -12.27 17.09
N LEU A 3 25.14 -12.19 15.76
CA LEU A 3 26.45 -12.21 15.09
C LEU A 3 27.21 -10.89 15.32
N PRO A 4 28.55 -10.88 15.17
CA PRO A 4 29.33 -9.65 15.26
C PRO A 4 28.85 -8.59 14.25
N ILE A 5 28.93 -7.32 14.63
CA ILE A 5 28.66 -6.17 13.76
C ILE A 5 30.02 -5.60 13.30
N PRO A 6 30.22 -5.24 12.01
CA PRO A 6 29.23 -5.14 10.93
C PRO A 6 28.82 -6.50 10.33
N PHE A 7 27.53 -6.64 10.03
CA PHE A 7 26.93 -7.85 9.46
C PHE A 7 26.80 -7.78 7.93
N SER A 8 26.29 -6.65 7.43
CA SER A 8 26.17 -6.30 6.01
C SER A 8 26.06 -4.78 5.87
N ASP A 9 25.82 -4.26 4.67
CA ASP A 9 25.52 -2.84 4.42
C ASP A 9 24.18 -2.37 5.02
N LEU A 10 23.47 -3.26 5.74
CA LEU A 10 22.19 -2.99 6.39
C LEU A 10 22.37 -2.46 7.82
N ILE A 11 23.36 -2.96 8.57
CA ILE A 11 23.52 -2.73 10.01
C ILE A 11 24.98 -2.35 10.33
N ALA A 12 25.14 -1.22 11.01
CA ALA A 12 26.37 -0.79 11.66
C ALA A 12 26.23 -0.85 13.19
N ALA A 13 27.34 -0.66 13.91
CA ALA A 13 27.34 -0.49 15.36
C ALA A 13 27.48 1.00 15.68
N ASP A 14 26.72 1.51 16.64
CA ASP A 14 27.00 2.81 17.24
C ASP A 14 28.17 2.76 18.24
N ALA A 15 28.45 3.88 18.89
CA ALA A 15 29.52 4.01 19.89
C ALA A 15 29.34 3.08 21.11
N ASP A 16 28.10 2.67 21.40
CA ASP A 16 27.75 1.76 22.49
C ASP A 16 27.69 0.29 22.03
N GLY A 17 27.97 0.01 20.75
CA GLY A 17 27.89 -1.33 20.17
C GLY A 17 26.47 -1.78 19.81
N ARG A 18 25.49 -0.86 19.79
CA ARG A 18 24.10 -1.16 19.46
C ARG A 18 23.89 -1.19 17.94
N PRO A 19 22.97 -2.04 17.43
CA PRO A 19 22.71 -2.11 16.00
C PRO A 19 21.99 -0.86 15.51
N VAL A 20 22.61 -0.18 14.54
CA VAL A 20 22.05 1.00 13.87
C VAL A 20 21.87 0.70 12.39
N LEU A 21 20.68 0.98 11.86
CA LEU A 21 20.41 0.88 10.43
C LEU A 21 21.07 2.03 9.68
N SER A 22 21.58 1.72 8.49
CA SER A 22 22.05 2.77 7.56
C SER A 22 20.91 3.74 7.23
N PRO A 23 21.17 5.07 7.14
CA PRO A 23 20.20 6.04 6.61
C PRO A 23 19.72 5.69 5.19
N GLU A 24 20.53 4.91 4.45
CA GLU A 24 20.13 4.41 3.14
C GLU A 24 19.05 3.32 3.21
N VAL A 25 18.93 2.63 4.34
CA VAL A 25 17.95 1.55 4.59
C VAL A 25 16.69 2.07 5.27
N HIS A 26 16.83 2.90 6.29
CA HIS A 26 15.68 3.32 7.11
C HIS A 26 15.94 4.66 7.81
N HIS A 27 14.89 5.48 7.99
CA HIS A 27 15.00 6.78 8.67
C HIS A 27 15.04 6.67 10.21
N LEU A 28 14.50 5.58 10.77
CA LEU A 28 14.65 5.22 12.20
C LEU A 28 15.94 4.42 12.40
N PRO A 29 17.04 5.01 12.92
CA PRO A 29 18.33 4.33 13.06
C PRO A 29 18.27 3.15 14.02
N HIS A 30 17.48 3.25 15.09
CA HIS A 30 17.34 2.23 16.13
C HIS A 30 16.10 1.33 15.93
N LEU A 31 15.64 1.15 14.68
CA LEU A 31 14.44 0.35 14.38
C LEU A 31 14.48 -1.05 15.04
N LEU A 32 15.65 -1.68 15.07
CA LEU A 32 15.83 -3.03 15.61
C LEU A 32 15.78 -3.07 17.16
N GLU A 33 15.70 -1.94 17.83
CA GLU A 33 15.51 -1.85 19.28
C GLU A 33 14.06 -1.48 19.66
N MET A 34 13.24 -1.10 18.68
CA MET A 34 11.84 -0.75 18.88
C MET A 34 10.95 -2.01 18.90
N ASP A 35 9.85 -1.94 19.66
CA ASP A 35 8.73 -2.86 19.51
C ASP A 35 7.79 -2.40 18.37
N ALA A 36 6.87 -3.28 17.95
CA ALA A 36 5.99 -3.00 16.81
C ALA A 36 5.06 -1.80 17.07
N GLU A 37 4.55 -1.63 18.29
CA GLU A 37 3.66 -0.51 18.63
C GLU A 37 4.39 0.83 18.55
N ALA A 38 5.62 0.89 19.03
CA ALA A 38 6.46 2.09 18.93
C ALA A 38 6.75 2.45 17.46
N VAL A 39 6.96 1.44 16.60
CA VAL A 39 7.13 1.66 15.15
C VAL A 39 5.85 2.22 14.55
N LEU A 40 4.70 1.56 14.76
CA LEU A 40 3.41 2.01 14.22
C LEU A 40 3.05 3.43 14.71
N ALA A 41 3.26 3.73 15.99
CA ALA A 41 3.03 5.05 16.55
C ALA A 41 3.96 6.11 15.94
N SER A 42 5.22 5.77 15.68
CA SER A 42 6.19 6.68 15.05
C SER A 42 5.74 7.08 13.64
N PHE A 43 5.30 6.13 12.82
CA PHE A 43 4.82 6.42 11.48
C PHE A 43 3.52 7.21 11.48
N LYS A 44 2.56 6.82 12.34
CA LYS A 44 1.32 7.59 12.51
C LYS A 44 1.64 9.06 12.79
N LYS A 45 2.57 9.33 13.71
CA LYS A 45 3.01 10.70 14.00
C LYS A 45 3.72 11.36 12.82
N SER A 46 4.70 10.69 12.22
CA SER A 46 5.52 11.24 11.12
C SER A 46 4.66 11.66 9.92
N GLN A 47 3.71 10.82 9.51
CA GLN A 47 2.82 11.13 8.39
C GLN A 47 1.89 12.33 8.70
N ALA A 48 1.42 12.42 9.95
CA ALA A 48 0.62 13.57 10.39
C ALA A 48 1.43 14.87 10.41
N ASP A 49 2.69 14.81 10.85
CA ASP A 49 3.62 15.94 10.83
C ASP A 49 3.92 16.37 9.38
N ASP A 50 4.17 15.42 8.47
CA ASP A 50 4.44 15.67 7.05
C ASP A 50 3.27 16.37 6.35
N PHE A 51 2.05 15.90 6.58
CA PHE A 51 0.87 16.54 6.03
C PHE A 51 0.64 17.92 6.62
N THR A 52 0.79 18.06 7.94
CA THR A 52 0.64 19.36 8.61
C THR A 52 1.60 20.40 8.01
N ARG A 53 2.87 20.03 7.75
CA ARG A 53 3.83 20.91 7.08
C ARG A 53 3.38 21.32 5.68
N ILE A 54 2.81 20.41 4.89
CA ILE A 54 2.28 20.72 3.55
C ILE A 54 1.13 21.71 3.63
N ILE A 55 0.19 21.51 4.57
CA ILE A 55 -0.95 22.41 4.79
C ILE A 55 -0.52 23.78 5.28
N GLU A 56 0.40 23.84 6.24
CA GLU A 56 0.97 25.11 6.71
C GLU A 56 1.63 25.88 5.57
N GLY A 57 2.30 25.16 4.66
CA GLY A 57 2.88 25.71 3.45
C GLY A 57 1.87 26.37 2.50
N LEU A 58 0.58 26.01 2.56
CA LEU A 58 -0.48 26.66 1.77
C LEU A 58 -0.85 28.05 2.29
N ASN A 59 -0.30 28.50 3.42
CA ASN A 59 -0.43 29.88 3.88
C ASN A 59 0.52 30.84 3.16
N ASP A 60 1.58 30.33 2.52
CA ASP A 60 2.54 31.14 1.76
C ASP A 60 2.05 31.39 0.32
N PRO A 61 1.80 32.64 -0.10
CA PRO A 61 1.43 32.98 -1.48
C PRO A 61 2.46 32.56 -2.53
N ALA A 62 3.74 32.42 -2.17
CA ALA A 62 4.79 31.98 -3.08
C ALA A 62 4.78 30.45 -3.31
N ASN A 63 4.08 29.69 -2.46
CA ASN A 63 4.03 28.23 -2.52
C ASN A 63 3.52 27.76 -3.91
N PRO A 64 4.30 26.93 -4.63
CA PRO A 64 3.90 26.43 -5.95
C PRO A 64 2.58 25.65 -5.96
N LEU A 65 2.33 24.84 -4.93
CA LEU A 65 1.09 24.07 -4.80
C LEU A 65 -0.09 25.01 -4.59
N LYS A 66 0.05 26.01 -3.71
CA LYS A 66 -0.99 27.03 -3.53
C LYS A 66 -1.35 27.72 -4.85
N ARG A 67 -0.34 28.10 -5.65
CA ARG A 67 -0.57 28.72 -6.97
C ARG A 67 -1.36 27.82 -7.92
N ILE A 68 -1.12 26.51 -7.90
CA ILE A 68 -1.91 25.54 -8.68
C ILE A 68 -3.36 25.49 -8.17
N LEU A 69 -3.57 25.44 -6.86
CA LEU A 69 -4.91 25.40 -6.26
C LEU A 69 -5.70 26.69 -6.54
N ASP A 70 -5.05 27.86 -6.43
CA ASP A 70 -5.67 29.16 -6.68
C ASP A 70 -6.11 29.33 -8.15
N GLN A 71 -5.47 28.63 -9.10
CA GLN A 71 -5.91 28.61 -10.51
C GLN A 71 -7.26 27.92 -10.72
N LEU A 72 -7.71 27.09 -9.77
CA LEU A 72 -9.00 26.41 -9.86
C LEU A 72 -10.17 27.32 -9.44
N VAL A 73 -9.90 28.36 -8.64
CA VAL A 73 -10.93 29.26 -8.11
C VAL A 73 -11.67 30.02 -9.23
N PRO A 74 -10.99 30.65 -10.21
CA PRO A 74 -11.67 31.27 -11.35
C PRO A 74 -12.48 30.30 -12.22
N LEU A 75 -12.20 28.99 -12.14
CA LEU A 75 -12.90 27.95 -12.90
C LEU A 75 -14.17 27.43 -12.20
N GLY A 76 -14.50 27.98 -11.02
CA GLY A 76 -15.69 27.65 -10.25
C GLY A 76 -15.47 26.71 -9.07
N LEU A 77 -14.21 26.38 -8.72
CA LEU A 77 -13.91 25.66 -7.49
C LEU A 77 -13.91 26.62 -6.29
N ALA A 78 -14.45 26.18 -5.15
CA ALA A 78 -14.29 26.93 -3.92
C ALA A 78 -12.80 27.01 -3.53
N PRO A 79 -12.32 28.13 -2.97
CA PRO A 79 -10.97 28.18 -2.40
C PRO A 79 -10.76 27.04 -1.41
N VAL A 80 -9.61 26.36 -1.51
CA VAL A 80 -9.26 25.29 -0.57
C VAL A 80 -9.09 25.90 0.82
N ASP A 81 -9.92 25.47 1.78
CA ASP A 81 -9.78 25.81 3.20
C ASP A 81 -8.72 24.87 3.82
N PRO A 82 -7.53 25.37 4.20
CA PRO A 82 -6.48 24.55 4.81
C PRO A 82 -6.97 23.81 6.07
N ASN A 83 -7.85 24.42 6.86
CA ASN A 83 -8.37 23.80 8.08
C ASN A 83 -9.34 22.66 7.76
N ALA A 84 -10.19 22.81 6.74
CA ALA A 84 -11.07 21.74 6.30
C ALA A 84 -10.29 20.56 5.73
N LEU A 85 -9.25 20.85 4.94
CA LEU A 85 -8.36 19.85 4.39
C LEU A 85 -7.57 19.12 5.50
N GLN A 86 -7.09 19.84 6.51
CA GLN A 86 -6.45 19.24 7.69
C GLN A 86 -7.40 18.33 8.48
N ARG A 87 -8.65 18.77 8.72
CA ARG A 87 -9.65 17.92 9.39
C ARG A 87 -9.96 16.65 8.61
N LEU A 88 -10.15 16.77 7.30
CA LEU A 88 -10.39 15.62 6.43
C LEU A 88 -9.22 14.65 6.47
N PHE A 89 -7.99 15.16 6.37
CA PHE A 89 -6.80 14.33 6.43
C PHE A 89 -6.68 13.60 7.76
N ILE A 90 -6.78 14.31 8.89
CA ILE A 90 -6.64 13.69 10.22
C ILE A 90 -7.71 12.61 10.41
N ASP A 91 -8.95 12.89 10.02
CA ASP A 91 -10.04 11.92 10.13
C ASP A 91 -9.80 10.65 9.28
N LEU A 92 -9.36 10.81 8.03
CA LEU A 92 -9.06 9.67 7.16
C LEU A 92 -7.78 8.93 7.58
N HIS A 93 -6.77 9.67 8.01
CA HIS A 93 -5.51 9.14 8.54
C HIS A 93 -5.75 8.30 9.78
N ASP A 94 -6.47 8.83 10.77
CA ASP A 94 -6.82 8.10 11.99
C ASP A 94 -7.64 6.86 11.68
N HIS A 95 -8.57 6.96 10.73
CA HIS A 95 -9.37 5.83 10.27
C HIS A 95 -8.49 4.71 9.70
N VAL A 96 -7.61 5.05 8.75
CA VAL A 96 -6.66 4.10 8.13
C VAL A 96 -5.73 3.52 9.18
N MET A 97 -5.01 4.37 9.93
CA MET A 97 -3.94 3.97 10.83
C MET A 97 -4.41 3.21 12.07
N SER A 98 -5.70 3.30 12.41
CA SER A 98 -6.27 2.56 13.53
C SER A 98 -6.97 1.26 13.11
N HIS A 99 -6.96 0.92 11.81
CA HIS A 99 -7.52 -0.34 11.32
C HIS A 99 -6.69 -1.54 11.83
N PRO A 100 -7.30 -2.64 12.29
CA PRO A 100 -6.61 -3.78 12.89
C PRO A 100 -5.70 -4.59 11.95
N VAL A 101 -5.61 -4.21 10.67
CA VAL A 101 -4.75 -4.91 9.69
C VAL A 101 -3.27 -4.66 9.97
N TRP A 102 -2.93 -3.51 10.56
CA TRP A 102 -1.56 -3.18 10.93
C TRP A 102 -1.05 -3.98 12.12
N HIS A 103 -1.98 -4.47 12.95
CA HIS A 103 -1.71 -5.35 14.09
C HIS A 103 -1.86 -6.83 13.75
N HIS A 104 -1.94 -7.18 12.45
CA HIS A 104 -2.11 -8.57 12.06
C HIS A 104 -0.96 -9.44 12.61
N PRO A 105 -1.23 -10.61 13.23
CA PRO A 105 -0.22 -11.44 13.89
C PRO A 105 1.00 -11.81 13.03
N PHE A 106 0.79 -11.89 11.71
CA PHE A 106 1.85 -12.09 10.73
C PHE A 106 2.96 -11.03 10.83
N PHE A 107 2.60 -9.74 10.75
CA PHE A 107 3.58 -8.66 10.73
C PHE A 107 4.35 -8.58 12.05
N LEU A 108 3.64 -8.71 13.16
CA LEU A 108 4.23 -8.67 14.51
C LEU A 108 5.26 -9.80 14.70
N ARG A 109 4.88 -11.03 14.34
CA ARG A 109 5.76 -12.21 14.45
C ARG A 109 7.00 -12.11 13.54
N VAL A 110 6.82 -11.63 12.31
CA VAL A 110 7.93 -11.39 11.38
C VAL A 110 8.87 -10.32 11.93
N PHE A 111 8.34 -9.20 12.43
CA PHE A 111 9.14 -8.10 12.96
C PHE A 111 9.97 -8.51 14.18
N GLU A 112 9.46 -9.38 15.04
CA GLU A 112 10.21 -9.99 16.16
C GLU A 112 11.36 -10.92 15.68
N GLY A 113 11.38 -11.25 14.38
CA GLY A 113 12.29 -12.21 13.77
C GLY A 113 12.01 -13.64 14.23
N ARG A 114 10.76 -13.96 14.59
CA ARG A 114 10.32 -15.32 14.96
C ARG A 114 9.87 -16.11 13.74
N VAL A 115 10.81 -16.29 12.81
CA VAL A 115 10.61 -16.95 11.51
C VAL A 115 11.77 -17.89 11.21
N THR A 116 11.48 -18.99 10.51
CA THR A 116 12.49 -19.88 9.92
C THR A 116 12.82 -19.46 8.49
N GLN A 117 13.92 -20.00 7.93
CA GLN A 117 14.26 -19.77 6.53
C GLN A 117 13.17 -20.27 5.57
N GLU A 118 12.61 -21.45 5.81
CA GLU A 118 11.51 -21.99 5.03
C GLU A 118 10.31 -21.05 5.04
N GLN A 119 9.97 -20.50 6.21
CA GLN A 119 8.86 -19.56 6.37
C GLN A 119 9.10 -18.25 5.60
N VAL A 120 10.33 -17.71 5.62
CA VAL A 120 10.69 -16.52 4.84
C VAL A 120 10.58 -16.79 3.34
N VAL A 121 11.03 -17.95 2.87
CA VAL A 121 10.89 -18.36 1.46
C VAL A 121 9.41 -18.47 1.06
N GLN A 122 8.59 -19.16 1.86
CA GLN A 122 7.16 -19.31 1.60
C GLN A 122 6.44 -17.96 1.58
N PHE A 123 6.75 -17.09 2.54
CA PHE A 123 6.23 -15.73 2.55
C PHE A 123 6.60 -14.98 1.28
N ALA A 124 7.88 -14.97 0.91
CA ALA A 124 8.36 -14.23 -0.26
C ALA A 124 7.66 -14.68 -1.55
N LEU A 125 7.53 -16.00 -1.75
CA LEU A 125 6.87 -16.57 -2.92
C LEU A 125 5.40 -16.15 -3.03
N HIS A 126 4.64 -16.27 -1.93
CA HIS A 126 3.21 -16.00 -1.96
C HIS A 126 2.87 -14.50 -1.87
N TYR A 127 3.68 -13.69 -1.19
CA TYR A 127 3.49 -12.24 -1.12
C TYR A 127 3.84 -11.56 -2.45
N PHE A 128 4.75 -12.13 -3.25
CA PHE A 128 5.06 -11.63 -4.59
C PHE A 128 3.82 -11.57 -5.51
N ASN A 129 2.82 -12.43 -5.29
CA ASN A 129 1.56 -12.35 -6.02
C ASN A 129 0.79 -11.05 -5.75
N GLN A 130 0.92 -10.45 -4.56
CA GLN A 130 0.37 -9.12 -4.31
C GLN A 130 1.12 -8.07 -5.14
N ILE A 131 2.45 -8.06 -5.06
CA ILE A 131 3.33 -7.09 -5.75
C ILE A 131 3.12 -7.09 -7.28
N LYS A 132 2.87 -8.27 -7.87
CA LYS A 132 2.58 -8.39 -9.30
C LYS A 132 1.31 -7.67 -9.73
N ASN A 133 0.33 -7.54 -8.84
CA ASN A 133 -1.03 -7.13 -9.18
C ASN A 133 -1.38 -5.72 -8.69
N THR A 134 -0.72 -5.18 -7.67
CA THR A 134 -0.96 -3.83 -7.10
C THR A 134 -1.05 -2.76 -8.20
N ARG A 135 -0.05 -2.64 -9.08
CA ARG A 135 -0.03 -1.68 -10.20
C ARG A 135 -1.29 -1.63 -11.07
N GLN A 136 -2.02 -2.74 -11.18
CA GLN A 136 -3.15 -2.85 -12.09
C GLN A 136 -4.38 -2.08 -11.58
N CYS A 137 -4.58 -1.98 -10.26
CA CYS A 137 -5.71 -1.21 -9.73
C CYS A 137 -5.49 0.30 -9.90
N VAL A 138 -4.25 0.78 -9.81
CA VAL A 138 -3.90 2.18 -10.12
C VAL A 138 -4.27 2.51 -11.57
N ALA A 139 -3.90 1.64 -12.51
CA ALA A 139 -4.24 1.81 -13.93
C ALA A 139 -5.76 1.80 -14.18
N LEU A 140 -6.50 0.90 -13.50
CA LEU A 140 -7.96 0.88 -13.57
C LEU A 140 -8.56 2.18 -13.05
N SER A 141 -8.10 2.66 -11.88
CA SER A 141 -8.56 3.90 -11.27
C SER A 141 -8.24 5.12 -12.14
N LEU A 142 -7.06 5.17 -12.78
CA LEU A 142 -6.72 6.26 -13.70
C LEU A 142 -7.73 6.36 -14.84
N GLY A 143 -8.11 5.23 -15.43
CA GLY A 143 -9.13 5.18 -16.49
C GLY A 143 -10.52 5.63 -16.05
N ARG A 144 -10.77 5.73 -14.73
CA ARG A 144 -12.04 6.23 -14.17
C ARG A 144 -12.16 7.75 -14.22
N PHE A 145 -11.11 8.51 -14.53
CA PHE A 145 -11.14 9.96 -14.59
C PHE A 145 -11.01 10.41 -16.04
N ASN A 146 -12.06 10.97 -16.64
CA ASN A 146 -12.04 11.36 -18.06
C ASN A 146 -13.03 12.49 -18.39
N GLY A 147 -12.79 13.18 -19.51
CA GLY A 147 -13.59 14.33 -19.96
C GLY A 147 -15.03 14.04 -20.37
N LEU A 148 -15.46 12.77 -20.38
CA LEU A 148 -16.86 12.38 -20.64
C LEU A 148 -17.70 12.27 -19.36
N GLN A 149 -17.09 12.47 -18.18
CA GLN A 149 -17.79 12.37 -16.90
C GLN A 149 -18.67 13.57 -16.59
N GLU A 150 -19.63 13.34 -15.69
CA GLU A 150 -20.45 14.40 -15.13
C GLU A 150 -19.58 15.45 -14.43
N ARG A 151 -19.90 16.73 -14.67
CA ARG A 151 -19.09 17.87 -14.25
C ARG A 151 -19.65 18.52 -13.00
N ASN A 152 -19.21 18.04 -11.84
CA ASN A 152 -19.68 18.51 -10.54
C ASN A 152 -19.14 19.91 -10.15
N HIS A 153 -18.15 20.43 -10.87
CA HIS A 153 -17.48 21.70 -10.59
C HIS A 153 -17.42 22.63 -11.82
N GLY A 154 -18.37 22.50 -12.76
CA GLY A 154 -18.36 23.30 -13.99
C GLY A 154 -17.07 23.11 -14.78
N GLN A 155 -16.41 24.22 -15.17
CA GLN A 155 -15.14 24.19 -15.92
C GLN A 155 -13.96 23.63 -15.11
N ALA A 156 -13.98 23.76 -13.77
CA ALA A 156 -12.93 23.20 -12.92
C ALA A 156 -12.88 21.67 -12.96
N SER A 157 -13.99 20.99 -13.32
CA SER A 157 -14.06 19.52 -13.33
C SER A 157 -13.00 18.88 -14.23
N GLU A 158 -12.74 19.48 -15.40
CA GLU A 158 -11.72 18.98 -16.34
C GLU A 158 -10.33 19.07 -15.72
N ARG A 159 -10.02 20.20 -15.09
CA ARG A 159 -8.72 20.46 -14.47
C ARG A 159 -8.52 19.60 -13.21
N ILE A 160 -9.56 19.38 -12.41
CA ILE A 160 -9.53 18.47 -11.26
C ILE A 160 -9.29 17.04 -11.72
N SER A 161 -9.97 16.59 -12.78
CA SER A 161 -9.74 15.27 -13.38
C SER A 161 -8.30 15.15 -13.86
N GLU A 162 -7.75 16.16 -14.54
CA GLU A 162 -6.35 16.19 -14.99
C GLU A 162 -5.36 16.09 -13.82
N LEU A 163 -5.55 16.88 -12.75
CA LEU A 163 -4.70 16.81 -11.56
C LEU A 163 -4.79 15.44 -10.88
N THR A 164 -5.98 14.85 -10.81
CA THR A 164 -6.19 13.50 -10.27
C THR A 164 -5.47 12.45 -11.12
N GLN A 165 -5.56 12.56 -12.44
CA GLN A 165 -4.83 11.68 -13.37
C GLN A 165 -3.31 11.83 -13.24
N ILE A 166 -2.78 13.04 -13.03
CA ILE A 166 -1.35 13.27 -12.80
C ILE A 166 -0.88 12.53 -11.54
N VAL A 167 -1.63 12.64 -10.44
CA VAL A 167 -1.32 11.91 -9.20
C VAL A 167 -1.32 10.41 -9.47
N LEU A 168 -2.39 9.86 -10.04
CA LEU A 168 -2.47 8.42 -10.34
C LEU A 168 -1.40 7.95 -11.35
N ALA A 169 -1.06 8.78 -12.34
CA ALA A 169 -0.03 8.47 -13.32
C ALA A 169 1.35 8.41 -12.66
N GLN A 170 1.63 9.25 -11.67
CA GLN A 170 2.88 9.19 -10.91
C GLN A 170 2.98 7.88 -10.11
N LEU A 171 1.89 7.41 -9.49
CA LEU A 171 1.84 6.10 -8.82
C LEU A 171 2.09 4.95 -9.81
N ILE A 172 1.49 5.00 -11.01
CA ILE A 172 1.77 4.01 -12.07
C ILE A 172 3.24 4.07 -12.48
N ALA A 173 3.78 5.28 -12.66
CA ALA A 173 5.14 5.48 -13.10
C ALA A 173 6.15 4.87 -12.11
N ASP A 174 5.92 5.06 -10.82
CA ASP A 174 6.67 4.43 -9.73
C ASP A 174 6.63 2.89 -9.80
N GLU A 175 5.43 2.31 -9.87
CA GLU A 175 5.21 0.86 -9.96
C GLU A 175 5.89 0.18 -11.17
N TYR A 176 5.98 0.91 -12.29
CA TYR A 176 6.64 0.48 -13.52
C TYR A 176 8.11 0.95 -13.64
N GLY A 177 8.64 1.68 -12.65
CA GLY A 177 10.01 2.17 -12.68
C GLY A 177 10.31 3.07 -13.89
N VAL A 178 9.33 3.87 -14.31
CA VAL A 178 9.45 4.81 -15.43
C VAL A 178 9.40 6.24 -14.90
N SER A 179 10.22 7.13 -15.46
CA SER A 179 10.27 8.54 -15.06
C SER A 179 9.78 9.46 -16.17
N THR A 180 9.52 10.74 -15.86
CA THR A 180 9.28 11.76 -16.88
C THR A 180 10.56 11.96 -17.71
N HIS A 181 10.50 11.64 -19.00
CA HIS A 181 11.59 11.88 -19.93
C HIS A 181 11.33 13.17 -20.72
N ALA A 182 12.35 14.04 -20.82
CA ALA A 182 12.35 15.08 -21.84
C ALA A 182 12.29 14.44 -23.23
N VAL A 183 11.79 15.16 -24.25
CA VAL A 183 11.63 14.64 -25.63
C VAL A 183 12.94 14.05 -26.17
N ASP A 184 14.08 14.66 -25.82
CA ASP A 184 15.41 14.22 -26.27
C ASP A 184 16.02 13.09 -25.39
N GLY A 185 15.31 12.66 -24.34
CA GLY A 185 15.75 11.66 -23.37
C GLY A 185 14.92 10.36 -23.39
N TYR A 186 14.22 10.07 -24.49
CA TYR A 186 13.37 8.88 -24.61
C TYR A 186 14.23 7.59 -24.56
N PRO A 187 13.89 6.61 -23.72
CA PRO A 187 14.69 5.41 -23.55
C PRO A 187 14.70 4.55 -24.82
N GLY A 188 15.85 3.94 -25.12
CA GLY A 188 15.95 2.93 -26.16
C GLY A 188 15.21 1.65 -25.77
N MET A 189 14.94 0.76 -26.74
CA MET A 189 14.18 -0.49 -26.52
C MET A 189 14.75 -1.36 -25.39
N ALA A 190 16.07 -1.50 -25.30
CA ALA A 190 16.70 -2.29 -24.24
C ALA A 190 16.47 -1.68 -22.84
N GLN A 191 16.49 -0.35 -22.72
CA GLN A 191 16.18 0.35 -21.47
C GLN A 191 14.71 0.21 -21.10
N LEU A 192 13.80 0.28 -22.07
CA LEU A 192 12.36 0.06 -21.85
C LEU A 192 12.06 -1.34 -21.29
N PHE A 193 12.61 -2.39 -21.89
CA PHE A 193 12.44 -3.76 -21.39
C PHE A 193 13.25 -4.06 -20.13
N GLY A 194 14.24 -3.21 -19.81
CA GLY A 194 15.08 -3.29 -18.62
C GLY A 194 14.65 -2.38 -17.47
N ALA A 195 13.44 -1.80 -17.52
CA ALA A 195 12.94 -0.92 -16.46
C ALA A 195 12.93 -1.61 -15.08
N THR A 196 13.35 -0.88 -14.05
CA THR A 196 13.42 -1.37 -12.66
C THR A 196 12.06 -1.23 -12.00
N THR A 197 11.12 -2.10 -12.39
CA THR A 197 9.77 -2.15 -11.80
C THR A 197 9.79 -2.71 -10.38
N HIS A 198 8.72 -2.50 -9.60
CA HIS A 198 8.55 -3.15 -8.29
C HIS A 198 8.62 -4.69 -8.35
N ILE A 199 8.21 -5.30 -9.47
CA ILE A 199 8.39 -6.75 -9.70
C ILE A 199 9.88 -7.10 -9.81
N VAL A 200 10.66 -6.32 -10.56
CA VAL A 200 12.10 -6.55 -10.73
C VAL A 200 12.81 -6.35 -9.39
N MET A 201 12.48 -5.30 -8.65
CA MET A 201 13.03 -5.04 -7.31
C MET A 201 12.69 -6.17 -6.35
N TYR A 202 11.46 -6.69 -6.35
CA TYR A 202 11.10 -7.83 -5.49
C TYR A 202 11.87 -9.11 -5.87
N ARG A 203 12.18 -9.32 -7.15
CA ARG A 203 13.01 -10.46 -7.56
C ARG A 203 14.45 -10.38 -7.03
N GLN A 204 14.94 -9.21 -6.63
CA GLN A 204 16.23 -9.08 -5.94
C GLN A 204 16.19 -9.71 -4.53
N LEU A 205 15.03 -9.73 -3.87
CA LEU A 205 14.86 -10.49 -2.62
C LEU A 205 15.02 -11.99 -2.87
N PHE A 206 14.47 -12.50 -3.98
CA PHE A 206 14.61 -13.90 -4.35
C PHE A 206 16.07 -14.27 -4.65
N GLU A 207 16.84 -13.38 -5.26
CA GLU A 207 18.30 -13.54 -5.42
C GLU A 207 18.97 -13.71 -4.04
N GLY A 208 18.70 -12.82 -3.09
CA GLY A 208 19.25 -12.88 -1.74
C GLY A 208 18.82 -14.12 -0.94
N LEU A 209 17.66 -14.68 -1.24
CA LEU A 209 17.15 -15.93 -0.64
C LEU A 209 17.56 -17.19 -1.40
N GLY A 210 18.25 -17.07 -2.53
CA GLY A 210 18.68 -18.19 -3.36
C GLY A 210 17.54 -18.93 -4.08
N ILE A 211 16.43 -18.24 -4.38
CA ILE A 211 15.25 -18.82 -5.04
C ILE A 211 15.38 -18.71 -6.57
N PRO A 212 15.51 -19.82 -7.31
CA PRO A 212 15.68 -19.80 -8.77
C PRO A 212 14.48 -19.18 -9.49
N PHE A 213 14.72 -18.43 -10.58
CA PHE A 213 13.68 -17.74 -11.35
C PHE A 213 12.48 -18.63 -11.71
N ALA A 214 12.74 -19.87 -12.16
CA ALA A 214 11.71 -20.83 -12.55
C ALA A 214 10.78 -21.27 -11.40
N GLN A 215 11.11 -20.95 -10.15
CA GLN A 215 10.35 -21.29 -8.95
C GLN A 215 9.64 -20.08 -8.31
N GLN A 216 9.89 -18.86 -8.81
CA GLN A 216 9.42 -17.62 -8.18
C GLN A 216 7.92 -17.35 -8.38
N ASP A 217 7.34 -17.89 -9.46
CA ASP A 217 5.94 -17.68 -9.80
C ASP A 217 5.08 -18.88 -9.36
N VAL A 218 4.37 -18.70 -8.24
CA VAL A 218 3.50 -19.71 -7.62
C VAL A 218 2.01 -19.34 -7.74
N PRO A 219 1.09 -20.32 -7.73
CA PRO A 219 -0.34 -20.05 -7.66
C PRO A 219 -0.74 -19.19 -6.46
N LEU A 220 -1.80 -18.38 -6.61
CA LEU A 220 -2.31 -17.50 -5.57
C LEU A 220 -2.99 -18.32 -4.48
N LEU A 221 -2.68 -18.03 -3.21
CA LEU A 221 -3.55 -18.43 -2.10
C LEU A 221 -4.91 -17.77 -2.27
N ASN A 222 -5.96 -18.41 -1.75
CA ASN A 222 -7.33 -17.93 -1.92
C ASN A 222 -7.54 -16.52 -1.35
N GLY A 223 -7.03 -16.23 -0.15
CA GLY A 223 -7.03 -14.88 0.42
C GLY A 223 -6.21 -13.86 -0.38
N VAL A 224 -5.11 -14.27 -1.02
CA VAL A 224 -4.33 -13.39 -1.92
C VAL A 224 -5.14 -13.09 -3.19
N ALA A 225 -5.81 -14.09 -3.75
CA ALA A 225 -6.69 -13.92 -4.89
C ALA A 225 -7.87 -12.98 -4.56
N ASP A 226 -8.49 -13.13 -3.38
CA ASP A 226 -9.54 -12.22 -2.91
C ASP A 226 -9.05 -10.77 -2.77
N ASN A 227 -7.84 -10.56 -2.25
CA ASN A 227 -7.26 -9.22 -2.15
C ASN A 227 -7.02 -8.58 -3.52
N VAL A 228 -6.43 -9.34 -4.46
CA VAL A 228 -6.23 -8.88 -5.84
C VAL A 228 -7.56 -8.55 -6.52
N LEU A 229 -8.57 -9.42 -6.37
CA LEU A 229 -9.89 -9.18 -6.95
C LEU A 229 -10.59 -7.98 -6.34
N THR A 230 -10.54 -7.83 -5.01
CA THR A 230 -11.15 -6.69 -4.31
C THR A 230 -10.53 -5.37 -4.78
N GLN A 231 -9.21 -5.30 -4.88
CA GLN A 231 -8.50 -4.13 -5.42
C GLN A 231 -8.95 -3.77 -6.83
N ARG A 232 -9.04 -4.78 -7.72
CA ARG A 232 -9.48 -4.58 -9.10
C ARG A 232 -10.95 -4.17 -9.21
N LEU A 233 -11.81 -4.73 -8.35
CA LEU A 233 -13.25 -4.45 -8.35
C LEU A 233 -13.53 -3.03 -7.91
N VAL A 234 -13.02 -2.60 -6.76
CA VAL A 234 -13.29 -1.25 -6.25
C VAL A 234 -12.68 -0.17 -7.15
N ALA A 235 -11.50 -0.43 -7.74
CA ALA A 235 -10.86 0.50 -8.67
C ALA A 235 -11.48 0.52 -10.09
N GLY A 236 -12.04 -0.61 -10.55
CA GLY A 236 -12.39 -0.78 -11.96
C GLY A 236 -13.88 -0.90 -12.26
N ASP A 237 -14.66 -1.56 -11.39
CA ASP A 237 -16.05 -1.92 -11.68
C ASP A 237 -16.94 -0.66 -11.69
N LEU A 238 -17.82 -0.55 -12.69
CA LEU A 238 -18.74 0.58 -12.86
C LEU A 238 -19.80 0.65 -11.76
N ALA A 239 -19.98 -0.43 -10.99
CA ALA A 239 -20.82 -0.42 -9.82
C ALA A 239 -20.29 0.49 -8.70
N PHE A 240 -18.99 0.80 -8.67
CA PHE A 240 -18.38 1.73 -7.72
C PHE A 240 -18.14 3.10 -8.36
N SER A 241 -18.24 4.15 -7.57
CA SER A 241 -18.03 5.53 -7.99
C SER A 241 -16.53 5.83 -8.26
N PRO A 242 -16.20 6.88 -9.02
CA PRO A 242 -14.82 7.34 -9.16
C PRO A 242 -14.15 7.68 -7.82
N LEU A 243 -14.92 8.20 -6.85
CA LEU A 243 -14.41 8.50 -5.52
C LEU A 243 -14.01 7.23 -4.75
N GLU A 244 -14.86 6.19 -4.77
CA GLU A 244 -14.54 4.88 -4.17
C GLU A 244 -13.31 4.25 -4.85
N SER A 245 -13.20 4.38 -6.18
CA SER A 245 -12.02 3.97 -6.94
C SER A 245 -10.74 4.67 -6.47
N LEU A 246 -10.77 5.99 -6.34
CA LEU A 246 -9.62 6.77 -5.86
C LEU A 246 -9.24 6.41 -4.42
N ALA A 247 -10.24 6.23 -3.55
CA ALA A 247 -10.03 5.80 -2.16
C ALA A 247 -9.37 4.42 -2.06
N SER A 248 -9.71 3.51 -2.98
CA SER A 248 -9.11 2.16 -3.00
C SER A 248 -7.61 2.17 -3.26
N VAL A 249 -7.14 3.11 -4.10
CA VAL A 249 -5.73 3.25 -4.46
C VAL A 249 -4.98 4.11 -3.43
N GLY A 250 -5.48 5.28 -3.06
CA GLY A 250 -4.78 6.11 -2.08
C GLY A 250 -4.79 5.53 -0.67
N LEU A 251 -5.97 5.48 -0.09
CA LEU A 251 -6.13 5.18 1.34
C LEU A 251 -6.01 3.68 1.64
N GLY A 252 -6.61 2.84 0.80
CA GLY A 252 -6.63 1.38 1.01
C GLY A 252 -5.34 0.67 0.60
N MET A 253 -4.61 1.22 -0.37
CA MET A 253 -3.44 0.57 -0.96
C MET A 253 -2.13 1.20 -0.53
N GLU A 254 -1.91 2.51 -0.78
CA GLU A 254 -0.64 3.22 -0.55
C GLU A 254 -0.40 3.60 0.92
N TRP A 255 -1.44 4.05 1.62
CA TRP A 255 -1.21 4.82 2.85
C TRP A 255 -0.43 4.07 3.93
N GLY A 256 -0.86 2.85 4.26
CA GLY A 256 -0.21 2.06 5.32
C GLY A 256 1.04 1.31 4.87
N VAL A 257 1.50 1.49 3.63
CA VAL A 257 2.63 0.74 3.07
C VAL A 257 3.92 0.96 3.85
N PRO A 258 4.36 2.20 4.13
CA PRO A 258 5.59 2.44 4.89
C PRO A 258 5.63 1.69 6.22
N GLU A 259 4.51 1.58 6.92
CA GLU A 259 4.40 0.97 8.23
C GLU A 259 4.66 -0.53 8.20
N PHE A 260 3.86 -1.27 7.43
CA PHE A 260 4.02 -2.72 7.43
C PHE A 260 5.26 -3.15 6.63
N PHE A 261 5.69 -2.37 5.63
CA PHE A 261 6.99 -2.60 4.97
C PHE A 261 8.14 -2.40 5.96
N THR A 262 8.03 -1.46 6.89
CA THR A 262 9.01 -1.32 7.98
C THR A 262 9.04 -2.55 8.88
N LEU A 263 7.87 -3.08 9.26
CA LEU A 263 7.80 -4.30 10.07
C LEU A 263 8.42 -5.51 9.34
N LEU A 264 8.14 -5.65 8.05
CA LEU A 264 8.74 -6.70 7.21
C LEU A 264 10.26 -6.51 7.06
N LEU A 265 10.70 -5.28 6.76
CA LEU A 265 12.11 -4.92 6.59
C LEU A 265 12.90 -5.20 7.86
N GLY A 266 12.45 -4.69 9.01
CA GLY A 266 13.07 -4.95 10.30
C GLY A 266 13.13 -6.44 10.63
N GLY A 267 12.05 -7.18 10.36
CA GLY A 267 12.00 -8.63 10.55
C GLY A 267 12.99 -9.40 9.68
N LEU A 268 13.09 -9.07 8.39
CA LEU A 268 14.03 -9.68 7.46
C LEU A 268 15.48 -9.35 7.79
N ILE A 269 15.77 -8.12 8.24
CA ILE A 269 17.11 -7.73 8.71
C ILE A 269 17.48 -8.54 9.96
N ARG A 270 16.58 -8.64 10.95
CA ARG A 270 16.80 -9.49 12.14
C ARG A 270 17.03 -10.94 11.77
N PHE A 271 16.23 -11.47 10.85
CA PHE A 271 16.34 -12.84 10.38
C PHE A 271 17.69 -13.08 9.70
N ALA A 272 18.10 -12.21 8.77
CA ALA A 272 19.38 -12.31 8.10
C ALA A 272 20.54 -12.26 9.11
N TRP A 273 20.52 -11.29 10.01
CA TRP A 273 21.54 -11.11 11.05
C TRP A 273 21.64 -12.31 11.99
N LYS A 274 20.52 -12.93 12.39
CA LYS A 274 20.53 -14.13 13.25
C LYS A 274 21.03 -15.38 12.53
N ASN A 275 20.85 -15.47 11.21
CA ASN A 275 21.12 -16.68 10.42
C ASN A 275 22.35 -16.57 9.49
N ASN A 276 23.13 -15.50 9.61
CA ASN A 276 24.29 -15.23 8.77
C ASN A 276 24.00 -15.21 7.25
N LEU A 277 22.85 -14.68 6.84
CA LEU A 277 22.49 -14.59 5.43
C LEU A 277 23.04 -13.31 4.79
N ALA A 278 23.61 -13.41 3.59
CA ALA A 278 24.16 -12.29 2.85
C ALA A 278 23.09 -11.37 2.22
N LEU A 279 22.04 -11.03 2.98
CA LEU A 279 21.09 -9.99 2.59
C LEU A 279 21.75 -8.61 2.74
N ASN A 280 21.54 -7.77 1.73
CA ASN A 280 22.10 -6.43 1.61
C ASN A 280 21.03 -5.45 1.11
N GLN A 281 21.40 -4.19 0.91
CA GLN A 281 20.46 -3.15 0.45
C GLN A 281 19.82 -3.48 -0.90
N HIS A 282 20.58 -4.06 -1.83
CA HIS A 282 20.07 -4.50 -3.15
C HIS A 282 18.96 -5.55 -2.99
N HIS A 283 19.16 -6.55 -2.12
CA HIS A 283 18.15 -7.59 -1.91
C HIS A 283 16.86 -7.08 -1.24
N LEU A 284 16.94 -6.01 -0.46
CA LEU A 284 15.80 -5.44 0.27
C LEU A 284 15.25 -4.16 -0.38
N PHE A 285 15.70 -3.83 -1.60
CA PHE A 285 15.49 -2.53 -2.21
C PHE A 285 14.01 -2.16 -2.37
N VAL A 286 13.15 -3.12 -2.77
CA VAL A 286 11.70 -2.89 -2.85
C VAL A 286 11.13 -2.43 -1.50
N LEU A 287 11.62 -2.97 -0.39
CA LEU A 287 11.12 -2.62 0.93
C LEU A 287 11.61 -1.23 1.35
N THR A 288 12.90 -0.98 1.16
CA THR A 288 13.55 0.31 1.46
C THR A 288 12.93 1.46 0.67
N ALA A 289 12.59 1.24 -0.61
CA ALA A 289 11.99 2.26 -1.46
C ALA A 289 10.64 2.74 -0.91
N HIS A 290 9.71 1.83 -0.61
CA HIS A 290 8.37 2.18 -0.14
C HIS A 290 8.38 2.85 1.25
N VAL A 291 9.34 2.50 2.12
CA VAL A 291 9.52 3.18 3.41
C VAL A 291 9.93 4.65 3.23
N LYS A 292 10.68 4.97 2.17
CA LYS A 292 11.21 6.32 1.93
C LYS A 292 10.30 7.20 1.08
N TYR A 293 9.61 6.63 0.10
CA TYR A 293 8.98 7.41 -0.97
C TYR A 293 7.46 7.59 -0.80
N ASP A 294 6.76 6.65 -0.17
CA ASP A 294 5.29 6.56 -0.32
C ASP A 294 4.50 7.58 0.51
N VAL A 295 5.12 8.27 1.48
CA VAL A 295 4.42 9.29 2.27
C VAL A 295 3.88 10.41 1.36
N LEU A 296 4.64 10.79 0.32
CA LEU A 296 4.19 11.81 -0.63
C LEU A 296 3.00 11.31 -1.48
N HIS A 297 2.97 10.03 -1.85
CA HIS A 297 1.85 9.45 -2.61
C HIS A 297 0.56 9.49 -1.78
N ALA A 298 0.61 9.08 -0.51
CA ALA A 298 -0.54 9.12 0.38
C ALA A 298 -1.11 10.54 0.50
N ILE A 299 -0.25 11.53 0.73
CA ILE A 299 -0.65 12.94 0.86
C ILE A 299 -1.23 13.50 -0.45
N ALA A 300 -0.59 13.22 -1.58
CA ALA A 300 -1.05 13.67 -2.89
C ALA A 300 -2.43 13.09 -3.24
N VAL A 301 -2.68 11.81 -2.93
CA VAL A 301 -3.98 11.19 -3.17
C VAL A 301 -5.06 11.73 -2.24
N VAL A 302 -4.76 12.08 -0.98
CA VAL A 302 -5.75 12.77 -0.13
C VAL A 302 -6.13 14.12 -0.68
N LEU A 303 -5.15 14.89 -1.14
CA LEU A 303 -5.43 16.17 -1.77
C LEU A 303 -6.32 15.98 -3.01
N ALA A 304 -6.00 15.01 -3.87
CA ALA A 304 -6.85 14.68 -5.01
C ALA A 304 -8.26 14.24 -4.58
N THR A 305 -8.37 13.40 -3.55
CA THR A 305 -9.65 12.93 -2.97
C THR A 305 -10.48 14.10 -2.46
N SER A 306 -9.86 15.10 -1.85
CA SER A 306 -10.54 16.29 -1.33
C SER A 306 -11.26 17.09 -2.42
N PHE A 307 -10.81 17.04 -3.67
CA PHE A 307 -11.51 17.69 -4.78
C PHE A 307 -12.83 17.01 -5.15
N HIS A 308 -12.97 15.73 -4.80
CA HIS A 308 -14.14 14.91 -5.14
C HIS A 308 -15.07 14.70 -3.94
N CYS A 309 -14.65 15.06 -2.72
CA CYS A 309 -15.48 15.01 -1.52
C CYS A 309 -16.26 16.32 -1.32
N GLN A 310 -17.58 16.27 -1.42
CA GLN A 310 -18.46 17.43 -1.24
C GLN A 310 -19.29 17.36 0.05
N SER A 311 -19.44 16.16 0.61
CA SER A 311 -20.34 15.88 1.72
C SER A 311 -19.75 14.89 2.73
N GLN A 312 -20.41 14.76 3.88
CA GLN A 312 -20.08 13.71 4.85
C GLN A 312 -20.38 12.30 4.32
N ASP A 313 -21.32 12.17 3.39
CA ASP A 313 -21.62 10.87 2.78
C ASP A 313 -20.51 10.43 1.82
N ASP A 314 -19.84 11.38 1.15
CA ASP A 314 -18.62 11.11 0.37
C ASP A 314 -17.49 10.59 1.26
N VAL A 315 -17.29 11.20 2.43
CA VAL A 315 -16.28 10.74 3.40
C VAL A 315 -16.62 9.33 3.90
N LYS A 316 -17.90 9.01 4.16
CA LYS A 316 -18.32 7.66 4.50
C LYS A 316 -18.08 6.67 3.36
N ALA A 317 -18.34 7.05 2.12
CA ALA A 317 -18.09 6.21 0.94
C ALA A 317 -16.59 5.90 0.80
N VAL A 318 -15.73 6.92 0.98
CA VAL A 318 -14.28 6.79 1.02
C VAL A 318 -13.85 5.79 2.11
N LYS A 319 -14.29 5.99 3.36
CA LYS A 319 -13.96 5.08 4.47
C LYS A 319 -14.45 3.66 4.25
N ASN A 320 -15.66 3.49 3.70
CA ASN A 320 -16.23 2.18 3.42
C ASN A 320 -15.46 1.46 2.30
N ALA A 321 -15.06 2.16 1.23
CA ALA A 321 -14.18 1.61 0.20
C ALA A 321 -12.83 1.20 0.81
N THR A 322 -12.21 2.06 1.63
CA THR A 322 -10.98 1.73 2.37
C THR A 322 -11.15 0.48 3.24
N ASN A 323 -12.27 0.34 3.96
CA ASN A 323 -12.56 -0.85 4.77
C ASN A 323 -12.63 -2.13 3.94
N MET A 324 -13.20 -2.09 2.72
CA MET A 324 -13.21 -3.26 1.83
C MET A 324 -11.78 -3.74 1.53
N LEU A 325 -10.89 -2.80 1.22
CA LEU A 325 -9.50 -3.09 0.88
C LEU A 325 -8.73 -3.62 2.09
N MET A 326 -8.92 -2.98 3.25
CA MET A 326 -8.24 -3.39 4.47
C MET A 326 -8.74 -4.74 4.99
N ALA A 327 -10.04 -5.03 4.85
CA ALA A 327 -10.60 -6.33 5.17
C ALA A 327 -10.04 -7.43 4.25
N ALA A 328 -9.98 -7.17 2.93
CA ALA A 328 -9.38 -8.09 1.98
C ALA A 328 -7.89 -8.33 2.25
N ARG A 329 -7.14 -7.27 2.61
CA ARG A 329 -5.73 -7.38 3.03
C ARG A 329 -5.58 -8.21 4.31
N PHE A 330 -6.45 -8.00 5.29
CA PHE A 330 -6.46 -8.82 6.51
C PHE A 330 -6.68 -10.30 6.16
N GLY A 331 -7.67 -10.60 5.31
CA GLY A 331 -7.93 -11.96 4.83
C GLY A 331 -6.75 -12.58 4.10
N MET A 332 -6.07 -11.81 3.23
CA MET A 332 -4.82 -12.24 2.58
C MET A 332 -3.75 -12.59 3.62
N MET A 333 -3.52 -11.72 4.61
CA MET A 333 -2.51 -11.95 5.64
C MET A 333 -2.87 -13.13 6.55
N THR A 334 -4.16 -13.38 6.79
CA THR A 334 -4.65 -14.55 7.54
C THR A 334 -4.31 -15.84 6.81
N ASP A 335 -4.54 -15.91 5.50
CA ASP A 335 -4.20 -17.07 4.68
C ASP A 335 -2.69 -17.26 4.54
N LEU A 336 -1.93 -16.17 4.37
CA LEU A 336 -0.48 -16.21 4.42
C LEU A 336 0.02 -16.73 5.77
N TYR A 337 -0.57 -16.31 6.88
CA TYR A 337 -0.20 -16.80 8.21
C TYR A 337 -0.40 -18.30 8.32
N ARG A 338 -1.59 -18.80 7.96
CA ARG A 338 -1.90 -20.24 7.98
C ARG A 338 -0.97 -21.03 7.08
N HIS A 339 -0.69 -20.50 5.89
CA HIS A 339 0.18 -21.18 4.92
C HIS A 339 1.65 -21.21 5.36
N VAL A 340 2.17 -20.09 5.87
CA VAL A 340 3.58 -19.95 6.26
C VAL A 340 3.85 -20.64 7.60
N PHE A 341 3.03 -20.37 8.62
CA PHE A 341 3.27 -20.86 9.97
C PHE A 341 2.64 -22.23 10.26
N LYS A 342 1.72 -22.70 9.41
CA LYS A 342 0.96 -23.95 9.62
C LYS A 342 0.17 -23.93 10.94
N GLU A 343 -0.32 -22.74 11.30
CA GLU A 343 -1.04 -22.45 12.53
C GLU A 343 -2.34 -21.74 12.19
N ASP A 344 -3.37 -21.89 13.04
CA ASP A 344 -4.60 -21.14 12.90
C ASP A 344 -4.36 -19.64 13.15
N CYS A 345 -5.16 -18.82 12.47
CA CYS A 345 -5.20 -17.38 12.64
C CYS A 345 -6.67 -16.95 12.61
N ALA A 346 -7.07 -16.16 13.61
CA ALA A 346 -8.43 -15.66 13.71
C ALA A 346 -8.75 -14.77 12.49
N PRO A 347 -9.87 -15.01 11.79
CA PRO A 347 -10.33 -14.11 10.73
C PRO A 347 -10.82 -12.78 11.32
N LEU A 348 -10.93 -11.76 10.47
CA LEU A 348 -11.33 -10.40 10.86
C LEU A 348 -12.65 -10.35 11.66
N GLY A 349 -13.62 -11.22 11.34
CA GLY A 349 -14.90 -11.29 12.06
C GLY A 349 -14.81 -11.78 13.50
N GLU A 350 -13.70 -12.42 13.89
CA GLU A 350 -13.52 -13.04 15.21
C GLU A 350 -12.65 -12.20 16.14
N ILE A 351 -12.04 -11.11 15.66
CA ILE A 351 -11.15 -10.26 16.48
C ILE A 351 -11.87 -9.10 17.20
N GLY A 352 -13.21 -9.10 17.20
CA GLY A 352 -13.98 -8.01 17.79
C GLY A 352 -13.89 -6.71 17.00
N LEU A 353 -14.04 -6.78 15.67
CA LEU A 353 -13.94 -5.62 14.77
C LEU A 353 -14.93 -4.51 15.17
N ALA A 354 -14.42 -3.31 15.39
CA ALA A 354 -15.22 -2.13 15.69
C ALA A 354 -16.16 -1.77 14.52
N ASP A 355 -17.33 -1.21 14.84
CA ASP A 355 -18.38 -0.93 13.84
C ASP A 355 -17.91 0.01 12.72
N ALA A 356 -17.02 0.96 13.02
CA ALA A 356 -16.45 1.88 12.03
C ALA A 356 -15.67 1.18 10.91
N TYR A 357 -15.18 -0.05 11.15
CA TYR A 357 -14.42 -0.84 10.16
C TYR A 357 -15.25 -1.91 9.46
N LYS A 358 -16.52 -2.06 9.84
CA LYS A 358 -17.45 -2.92 9.12
C LYS A 358 -17.83 -2.28 7.78
N ILE A 359 -18.23 -3.12 6.84
CA ILE A 359 -18.59 -2.72 5.49
C ILE A 359 -20.11 -2.62 5.41
N SER A 360 -20.61 -1.43 5.03
CA SER A 360 -22.05 -1.20 4.87
C SER A 360 -22.55 -1.50 3.46
N ASP A 361 -21.64 -1.71 2.51
CA ASP A 361 -21.97 -1.89 1.10
C ASP A 361 -21.88 -3.36 0.67
N GLY A 362 -23.04 -3.97 0.38
CA GLY A 362 -23.15 -5.35 -0.10
C GLY A 362 -22.76 -5.56 -1.56
N ARG A 363 -22.53 -4.50 -2.37
CA ARG A 363 -22.12 -4.64 -3.79
C ARG A 363 -20.84 -5.46 -3.91
N ILE A 364 -19.86 -5.21 -3.02
CA ILE A 364 -18.57 -5.91 -3.06
C ILE A 364 -18.69 -7.41 -2.82
N VAL A 365 -19.65 -7.85 -1.99
CA VAL A 365 -19.89 -9.28 -1.73
C VAL A 365 -20.35 -9.99 -2.99
N SER A 366 -21.34 -9.41 -3.68
CA SER A 366 -21.88 -9.96 -4.92
C SER A 366 -20.84 -9.92 -6.04
N ALA A 367 -20.12 -8.80 -6.17
CA ALA A 367 -19.07 -8.62 -7.16
C ALA A 367 -17.91 -9.62 -6.96
N LEU A 368 -17.40 -9.78 -5.73
CA LEU A 368 -16.32 -10.73 -5.45
C LEU A 368 -16.74 -12.17 -5.74
N ARG A 369 -17.93 -12.59 -5.28
CA ARG A 369 -18.46 -13.94 -5.58
C ARG A 369 -18.55 -14.20 -7.08
N LYS A 370 -19.01 -13.22 -7.86
CA LYS A 370 -19.09 -13.33 -9.33
C LYS A 370 -17.69 -13.41 -9.93
N SER A 371 -16.75 -12.56 -9.52
CA SER A 371 -15.39 -12.56 -10.04
C SER A 371 -14.63 -13.86 -9.77
N ARG A 372 -14.84 -14.49 -8.60
CA ARG A 372 -14.25 -15.81 -8.30
C ARG A 372 -14.59 -16.88 -9.34
N GLN A 373 -15.78 -16.82 -9.94
CA GLN A 373 -16.22 -17.79 -10.97
C GLN A 373 -15.48 -17.62 -12.31
N SER A 374 -14.84 -16.47 -12.53
CA SER A 374 -14.10 -16.18 -13.77
C SER A 374 -12.59 -16.41 -13.66
N CYS A 375 -12.09 -16.82 -12.48
CA CYS A 375 -10.68 -17.08 -12.27
C CYS A 375 -10.22 -18.37 -12.97
N ASP A 376 -9.02 -18.32 -13.57
CA ASP A 376 -8.36 -19.53 -14.06
C ASP A 376 -7.98 -20.42 -12.87
N ALA A 377 -8.48 -21.66 -12.87
CA ALA A 377 -8.18 -22.65 -11.83
C ALA A 377 -6.68 -22.92 -11.68
N LYS A 378 -5.87 -22.78 -12.75
CA LYS A 378 -4.42 -22.96 -12.70
C LYS A 378 -3.69 -21.83 -11.97
N ALA A 379 -4.31 -20.67 -11.84
CA ALA A 379 -3.75 -19.53 -11.12
C ALA A 379 -3.97 -19.64 -9.61
N LEU A 380 -4.76 -20.61 -9.13
CA LEU A 380 -5.15 -20.76 -7.73
C LEU A 380 -4.44 -21.94 -7.07
N PHE A 381 -4.06 -21.76 -5.81
CA PHE A 381 -3.44 -22.80 -4.99
C PHE A 381 -4.44 -23.91 -4.65
N ASP A 382 -5.70 -23.55 -4.33
CA ASP A 382 -6.79 -24.49 -4.09
C ASP A 382 -8.05 -24.06 -4.87
N PRO A 383 -8.15 -24.43 -6.17
CA PRO A 383 -9.29 -24.06 -7.00
C PRO A 383 -10.60 -24.71 -6.53
N ALA A 384 -10.55 -25.90 -5.92
CA ALA A 384 -11.75 -26.62 -5.47
C ALA A 384 -12.35 -26.01 -4.20
N GLY A 385 -11.50 -25.46 -3.32
CA GLY A 385 -11.91 -24.73 -2.13
C GLY A 385 -12.28 -23.28 -2.38
N TYR A 386 -11.75 -22.63 -3.43
CA TYR A 386 -11.89 -21.18 -3.62
C TYR A 386 -13.35 -20.70 -3.72
N ALA A 387 -14.21 -21.45 -4.40
CA ALA A 387 -15.64 -21.12 -4.50
C ALA A 387 -16.36 -21.07 -3.13
N ARG A 388 -15.88 -21.86 -2.16
CA ARG A 388 -16.41 -21.93 -0.77
C ARG A 388 -15.57 -21.15 0.23
N HIS A 389 -14.48 -20.52 -0.21
CA HIS A 389 -13.61 -19.74 0.66
C HIS A 389 -14.43 -18.66 1.37
N PRO A 390 -14.27 -18.47 2.69
CA PRO A 390 -14.94 -17.38 3.40
C PRO A 390 -14.70 -16.03 2.72
N LEU A 391 -15.66 -15.11 2.80
CA LEU A 391 -15.42 -13.75 2.35
C LEU A 391 -14.61 -13.02 3.42
N PRO A 392 -13.71 -12.10 3.03
CA PRO A 392 -12.90 -11.36 3.99
C PRO A 392 -13.69 -10.24 4.71
N PHE A 393 -14.94 -10.01 4.32
CA PHE A 393 -15.75 -8.86 4.75
C PHE A 393 -16.59 -9.14 5.99
N VAL A 394 -16.61 -8.18 6.90
CA VAL A 394 -17.55 -8.14 8.03
C VAL A 394 -18.56 -7.02 7.74
N LEU A 395 -19.83 -7.39 7.56
CA LEU A 395 -20.87 -6.42 7.19
C LEU A 395 -21.49 -5.77 8.43
N THR A 396 -21.99 -4.54 8.29
CA THR A 396 -22.93 -3.96 9.25
C THR A 396 -24.24 -4.74 9.23
N ALA A 397 -24.92 -4.82 10.37
CA ALA A 397 -26.21 -5.51 10.48
C ALA A 397 -27.33 -4.81 9.72
#